data_AF-A0A954G3W9-F1
#
_entry.id   AF-A0A954G3W9-F1
#
_cell.length_a   1.000
_cell.length_b   1.000
_cell.length_c   1.000
_cell.angle_alpha   90.00
_cell.angle_beta   90.00
_cell.angle_gamma   90.00
#
_symmetry.space_group_name_H-M   'P 1'
#
loop_
_entity.id
_entity.type
_entity.pdbx_description
1 polymer ?
#
loop_
_entity_poly.entity_id
_entity_poly.type
_entity_poly.pdbx_seq_one_letter_code
_entity_poly.pdbx_strand_id
1 'polypeptide(L)'
;MNISPDEPLWQWEFLILNRTILFTWLVMGLLTCGSWLITRKLSSSARLSRGQNLLEVLVSGLRSQIQDVSQQDPGPFLPFVGTLFLFIALSNILSIVPGYVA
;
A
#
# COMPACT_ATOMS: atom_id res chain seq x y z
N MET A 1 10.76 30.46 -7.82
CA MET A 1 11.35 29.25 -7.18
C MET A 1 10.61 28.06 -7.74
N ASN A 2 11.25 27.33 -8.65
CA ASN A 2 10.66 26.25 -9.41
C ASN A 2 11.11 24.93 -8.75
N ILE A 3 10.38 24.49 -7.71
CA ILE A 3 10.69 23.23 -7.03
C ILE A 3 10.17 22.11 -7.93
N SER A 4 11.03 21.56 -8.77
CA SER A 4 10.72 20.37 -9.56
C SER A 4 10.95 19.10 -8.70
N PRO A 5 10.10 18.07 -8.80
CA PRO A 5 10.21 16.80 -8.05
C PRO A 5 11.52 16.02 -8.29
N ASP A 6 12.27 16.42 -9.32
CA ASP A 6 13.47 15.83 -9.88
C ASP A 6 14.78 16.42 -9.32
N GLU A 7 14.72 17.37 -8.39
CA GLU A 7 15.93 17.83 -7.70
C GLU A 7 16.49 16.75 -6.75
N PRO A 8 17.73 16.28 -6.96
CA PRO A 8 18.31 15.22 -6.15
C PRO A 8 18.74 15.77 -4.78
N LEU A 9 18.30 15.11 -3.70
CA LEU A 9 18.61 15.52 -2.32
C LEU A 9 20.04 15.15 -1.90
N TRP A 10 20.59 14.09 -2.50
CA TRP A 10 21.93 13.55 -2.27
C TRP A 10 22.35 12.76 -3.51
N GLN A 11 23.52 13.05 -4.08
CA GLN A 11 24.09 12.34 -5.23
C GLN A 11 25.40 11.68 -4.82
N TRP A 12 25.39 10.36 -4.66
CA TRP A 12 26.60 9.56 -4.70
C TRP A 12 26.78 9.11 -6.16
N GLU A 13 28.00 8.99 -6.68
CA GLU A 13 28.24 8.62 -8.11
C GLU A 13 27.48 7.36 -8.57
N PHE A 14 27.00 6.52 -7.66
CA PHE A 14 26.23 5.30 -7.96
C PHE A 14 24.74 5.36 -7.59
N LEU A 15 24.27 6.31 -6.76
CA LEU A 15 22.90 6.34 -6.23
C LEU A 15 22.38 7.78 -6.11
N ILE A 16 21.31 8.07 -6.87
CA ILE A 16 20.58 9.34 -6.81
C ILE A 16 19.32 9.13 -5.97
N LEU A 17 19.25 9.78 -4.82
CA LEU A 17 18.10 9.66 -3.92
C LEU A 17 17.11 10.81 -4.17
N ASN A 18 16.07 10.52 -4.93
CA ASN A 18 14.98 11.45 -5.23
C ASN A 18 13.84 11.33 -4.23
N ARG A 19 13.03 12.40 -4.11
CA ARG A 19 11.83 12.42 -3.26
C ARG A 19 10.89 11.27 -3.58
N THR A 20 10.73 10.92 -4.86
CA THR A 20 9.93 9.78 -5.31
C THR A 20 10.36 8.45 -4.71
N ILE A 21 11.68 8.19 -4.61
CA ILE A 21 12.20 6.94 -4.04
C ILE A 21 11.89 6.89 -2.54
N LEU A 22 12.12 8.00 -1.85
CA LEU A 22 11.84 8.12 -0.42
C LEU A 22 10.37 7.87 -0.11
N PHE A 23 9.45 8.49 -0.85
CA PHE A 23 8.00 8.28 -0.67
C PHE A 23 7.59 6.86 -1.00
N THR A 24 8.15 6.26 -2.05
CA THR A 24 7.86 4.87 -2.41
C THR A 24 8.28 3.91 -1.29
N TRP A 25 9.47 4.11 -0.70
CA TRP A 25 9.94 3.34 0.46
C TRP A 25 9.07 3.55 1.70
N LEU A 26 8.62 4.79 1.94
CA LEU A 26 7.70 5.09 3.03
C LEU A 26 6.38 4.32 2.87
N VAL A 27 5.76 4.34 1.69
CA VAL A 27 4.52 3.61 1.40
C VAL A 27 4.71 2.11 1.59
N MET A 28 5.78 1.54 1.03
CA MET A 28 6.09 0.12 1.19
C MET A 28 6.33 -0.26 2.65
N GLY A 29 7.03 0.59 3.41
CA GLY A 29 7.25 0.40 4.84
C GLY A 29 5.95 0.42 5.63
N LEU A 30 5.08 1.41 5.38
CA LEU A 30 3.77 1.52 6.04
C LEU A 30 2.89 0.31 5.77
N LEU A 31 2.78 -0.12 4.51
CA LEU A 31 1.99 -1.30 4.15
C LEU A 31 2.56 -2.56 4.79
N THR A 32 3.86 -2.78 4.69
CA THR A 32 4.51 -3.98 5.24
C THR A 32 4.35 -4.06 6.75
N CYS A 33 4.68 -2.97 7.47
CA CYS A 33 4.56 -2.89 8.92
C CYS A 33 3.09 -2.98 9.36
N GLY A 34 2.19 -2.27 8.68
CA GLY A 34 0.76 -2.29 8.98
C GLY A 34 0.14 -3.68 8.80
N SER A 35 0.40 -4.33 7.66
CA SER A 35 -0.02 -5.70 7.40
C SER A 35 0.54 -6.66 8.43
N TRP A 36 1.84 -6.58 8.76
CA TRP A 36 2.46 -7.44 9.77
C TRP A 36 1.85 -7.25 11.16
N LEU A 37 1.60 -6.01 11.59
CA LEU A 37 1.00 -5.73 12.89
C LEU A 37 -0.43 -6.28 13.01
N ILE A 38 -1.21 -6.20 11.93
CA ILE A 38 -2.59 -6.72 11.88
C ILE A 38 -2.58 -8.27 11.84
N THR A 39 -1.72 -8.87 11.01
CA THR A 39 -1.69 -10.34 10.83
C THR A 39 -1.00 -11.08 11.99
N ARG A 40 -0.14 -10.41 12.77
CA ARG A 40 0.54 -11.02 13.92
C ARG A 40 -0.41 -11.42 15.06
N LYS A 41 -1.60 -10.82 15.15
CA LYS A 41 -2.61 -11.13 16.16
C LYS A 41 -3.94 -11.58 15.55
N LEU A 42 -3.89 -12.45 14.54
CA LEU A 42 -5.09 -13.08 14.01
C LEU A 42 -5.69 -14.00 15.08
N SER A 43 -6.88 -13.62 15.56
CA SER A 43 -7.65 -14.43 16.48
C SER A 43 -8.81 -15.06 15.70
N SER A 44 -8.91 -16.38 15.72
CA SER A 44 -10.07 -17.11 15.20
C SER A 44 -11.23 -17.19 16.21
N SER A 45 -11.08 -16.53 17.37
CA SER A 45 -12.13 -16.47 18.40
C SER A 45 -13.18 -15.43 18.04
N ALA A 46 -14.39 -15.54 18.59
CA ALA A 46 -15.57 -14.70 18.28
C ALA A 46 -15.40 -13.18 18.48
N ARG A 47 -14.23 -12.73 18.99
CA ARG A 47 -13.86 -11.33 19.15
C ARG A 47 -12.86 -10.93 18.06
N LEU A 48 -13.38 -10.52 16.90
CA LEU A 48 -12.58 -9.94 15.82
C LEU A 48 -12.00 -8.58 16.26
N SER A 49 -10.70 -8.36 16.03
CA SER A 49 -10.08 -7.04 16.16
C SER A 49 -10.59 -6.12 15.05
N ARG A 50 -10.75 -4.81 15.33
CA ARG A 50 -11.18 -3.82 14.32
C ARG A 50 -10.31 -3.84 13.06
N GLY A 51 -8.99 -4.04 13.22
CA GLY A 51 -8.06 -4.12 12.10
C GLY A 51 -8.20 -5.41 11.27
N GLN A 52 -8.54 -6.52 11.90
CA GLN A 52 -8.82 -7.79 11.21
C GLN A 52 -10.12 -7.68 10.39
N ASN A 53 -11.17 -7.09 10.97
CA ASN A 53 -12.42 -6.84 10.26
C ASN A 53 -12.22 -5.96 9.02
N LEU A 54 -11.43 -4.88 9.13
CA LEU A 54 -11.10 -4.03 7.98
C LEU A 54 -10.34 -4.83 6.90
N LEU A 55 -9.32 -5.60 7.28
CA LEU A 55 -8.55 -6.42 6.35
C LEU A 55 -9.44 -7.44 5.64
N GLU A 56 -10.36 -8.07 6.37
CA GLU A 56 -11.28 -9.07 5.84
C GLU A 56 -12.27 -8.48 4.84
N VAL A 57 -12.85 -7.31 5.15
CA VAL A 57 -13.72 -6.58 4.20
C VAL A 57 -12.94 -6.16 2.95
N LEU A 58 -11.69 -5.69 3.09
CA LEU A 58 -10.86 -5.32 1.95
C LEU A 58 -10.50 -6.52 1.07
N VAL A 59 -10.03 -7.63 1.65
CA VAL A 59 -9.63 -8.83 0.92
C VAL A 59 -10.83 -9.52 0.27
N SER A 60 -11.96 -9.62 0.97
CA SER A 60 -13.19 -10.16 0.39
C SER A 60 -13.71 -9.29 -0.75
N GLY A 61 -13.72 -7.97 -0.59
CA GLY A 61 -14.10 -7.04 -1.65
C GLY A 61 -13.20 -7.13 -2.89
N LEU A 62 -11.88 -7.24 -2.70
CA LEU A 62 -10.93 -7.45 -3.79
C LEU A 62 -11.16 -8.79 -4.48
N ARG A 63 -11.38 -9.86 -3.71
CA ARG A 63 -11.68 -11.19 -4.24
C ARG A 63 -12.91 -11.16 -5.15
N SER A 64 -13.98 -10.52 -4.70
CA SER A 64 -15.21 -10.37 -5.50
C SER A 64 -14.97 -9.56 -6.77
N GLN A 65 -14.28 -8.40 -6.69
CA GLN A 65 -13.98 -7.59 -7.88
C GLN A 65 -13.14 -8.36 -8.91
N ILE A 66 -12.12 -9.07 -8.47
CA ILE A 66 -11.28 -9.87 -9.35
C ILE A 66 -12.12 -10.96 -10.01
N GLN A 67 -12.98 -11.64 -9.25
CA GLN A 67 -13.85 -12.68 -9.78
C GLN A 67 -14.87 -12.12 -10.79
N ASP A 68 -15.48 -10.97 -10.51
CA ASP A 68 -16.47 -10.34 -11.38
C ASP A 68 -15.85 -9.94 -12.73
N VAL A 69 -14.63 -9.40 -12.71
CA VAL A 69 -13.92 -8.94 -13.92
C VAL A 69 -13.28 -10.10 -14.69
N SER A 70 -12.59 -11.01 -14.00
CA SER A 70 -11.84 -12.09 -14.64
C SER A 70 -12.71 -13.30 -15.00
N GLN A 71 -13.86 -13.47 -14.34
CA GLN A 71 -14.70 -14.67 -14.41
C GLN A 71 -13.92 -15.97 -14.08
N GLN A 72 -12.80 -15.85 -13.35
CA GLN A 72 -11.89 -16.94 -12.97
C GLN A 72 -11.69 -16.99 -11.45
N ASP A 73 -10.99 -18.02 -10.96
CA ASP A 73 -10.60 -18.08 -9.56
C ASP A 73 -9.72 -16.85 -9.21
N PRO A 74 -10.15 -15.99 -8.28
CA PRO A 74 -9.41 -14.78 -7.92
C PRO A 74 -8.12 -15.07 -7.14
N GLY A 75 -7.97 -16.27 -6.56
CA GLY A 75 -6.84 -16.64 -5.69
C GLY A 75 -5.45 -16.29 -6.24
N PRO A 76 -5.09 -16.69 -7.48
CA PRO A 76 -3.79 -16.40 -8.08
C PRO A 76 -3.53 -14.91 -8.34
N PHE A 77 -4.58 -14.12 -8.59
CA PHE A 77 -4.46 -12.70 -8.92
C PHE A 77 -4.46 -11.80 -7.68
N LEU A 78 -5.01 -12.28 -6.57
CA LEU A 78 -5.23 -11.52 -5.35
C LEU A 78 -3.94 -10.92 -4.76
N PRO A 79 -2.79 -11.63 -4.69
CA PRO A 79 -1.54 -11.04 -4.20
C PRO A 79 -1.07 -9.87 -5.06
N PHE A 80 -1.19 -9.96 -6.38
CA PHE A 80 -0.73 -8.91 -7.30
C PHE A 80 -1.70 -7.72 -7.32
N VAL A 81 -2.98 -7.98 -7.60
CA VAL A 81 -4.01 -6.93 -7.70
C VAL A 81 -4.23 -6.26 -6.34
N GLY A 82 -4.24 -7.04 -5.25
CA GLY A 82 -4.45 -6.52 -3.90
C GLY A 82 -3.30 -5.64 -3.42
N THR A 83 -2.05 -6.02 -3.68
CA THR A 83 -0.89 -5.17 -3.31
C THR A 83 -0.87 -3.88 -4.12
N LEU A 84 -1.14 -3.96 -5.43
CA LEU A 84 -1.22 -2.78 -6.30
C LEU A 84 -2.35 -1.85 -5.86
N PHE A 85 -3.53 -2.39 -5.54
CA PHE A 85 -4.65 -1.62 -5.01
C PHE A 85 -4.28 -0.89 -3.71
N LEU A 86 -3.73 -1.60 -2.72
CA LEU A 86 -3.35 -1.02 -1.44
C LEU A 86 -2.25 0.04 -1.59
N PHE A 87 -1.26 -0.22 -2.45
CA PHE A 87 -0.19 0.73 -2.76
C PHE A 87 -0.74 2.02 -3.36
N ILE A 88 -1.58 1.91 -4.38
CA ILE A 88 -2.17 3.08 -5.04
C ILE A 88 -3.11 3.82 -4.09
N ALA A 89 -3.97 3.12 -3.36
CA ALA A 89 -4.90 3.72 -2.42
C ALA A 89 -4.15 4.50 -1.32
N LEU A 90 -3.13 3.90 -0.70
CA LEU A 90 -2.34 4.56 0.32
C LEU A 90 -1.56 5.76 -0.23
N SER A 91 -0.98 5.63 -1.43
CA SER A 91 -0.27 6.72 -2.10
C SER A 91 -1.20 7.92 -2.35
N ASN A 92 -2.43 7.67 -2.81
CA ASN A 92 -3.42 8.72 -3.02
C ASN A 92 -3.87 9.38 -1.71
N ILE A 93 -4.07 8.58 -0.64
CA ILE A 93 -4.41 9.12 0.68
C ILE A 93 -3.28 10.02 1.21
N LEU A 94 -2.03 9.58 1.09
CA LEU A 94 -0.89 10.36 1.53
C LEU A 94 -0.70 11.64 0.73
N SER A 95 -1.14 11.68 -0.54
CA SER A 95 -1.12 12.90 -1.35
C SER A 95 -1.97 14.04 -0.80
N ILE A 96 -2.95 13.75 0.07
CA ILE A 96 -3.78 14.76 0.73
C ILE A 96 -3.04 15.36 1.93
N VAL A 97 -2.01 14.69 2.46
CA VAL A 97 -1.25 15.16 3.61
C VAL A 97 -0.32 16.30 3.17
N PRO A 98 -0.44 17.50 3.78
CA PRO A 98 0.43 18.62 3.45
C PRO A 98 1.90 18.24 3.70
N GLY A 99 2.74 18.34 2.67
CA GLY A 99 4.15 17.92 2.67
C GLY A 99 4.47 16.67 1.82
N TYR A 100 3.46 15.95 1.31
CA TYR A 100 3.67 14.83 0.37
C TYR A 100 3.88 15.30 -1.08
N VAL A 101 3.24 16.41 -1.44
CA VAL A 101 3.49 17.19 -2.65
C VAL A 101 4.21 18.48 -2.25
N ALA A 102 5.55 18.43 -2.28
CA ALA A 102 6.41 19.60 -2.10
C ALA A 102 7.58 19.55 -3.10
#